data_AF-A0A955A8B2-F1
#
_entry.id   AF-A0A955A8B2-F1
#
_cell.length_a   1.000
_cell.length_b   1.000
_cell.length_c   1.000
_cell.angle_alpha   90.00
_cell.angle_beta   90.00
_cell.angle_gamma   90.00
#
_symmetry.space_group_name_H-M   'P 1'
#
loop_
_entity.id
_entity.type
_entity.pdbx_description
1 polymer ?
#
loop_
_entity_poly.entity_id
_entity_poly.type
_entity_poly.pdbx_seq_one_letter_code
_entity_poly.pdbx_strand_id
1 'polypeptide(L)'
;MIAWIRGSQKRTEQLTLEVTAQSREAVWERTESLMHSLGAAEARGYARARARAAVTRTADTVIRAQRDAVSPRVREQIIEKSLESVVDWVVQRRRATEFRPAQRRAA
;
A
#
# COMPACT_ATOMS: atom_id res chain seq x y z
N MET A 1 -13.51 4.18 29.55
CA MET A 1 -13.13 5.07 28.44
C MET A 1 -11.92 4.56 27.62
N ILE A 2 -10.87 4.05 28.26
CA ILE A 2 -9.63 3.59 27.60
C ILE A 2 -9.83 2.36 26.66
N ALA A 3 -10.71 1.42 27.02
CA ALA A 3 -10.93 0.20 26.23
C ALA A 3 -11.55 0.46 24.84
N TRP A 4 -12.45 1.44 24.74
CA TRP A 4 -13.13 1.78 23.49
C TRP A 4 -12.20 2.44 22.48
N ILE A 5 -11.33 3.35 22.95
CA ILE A 5 -10.29 3.99 22.12
C ILE A 5 -9.32 2.94 21.57
N ARG A 6 -8.90 1.99 22.41
CA ARG A 6 -8.00 0.89 21.99
C ARG A 6 -8.65 -0.04 20.97
N GLY A 7 -9.95 -0.32 21.09
CA GLY A 7 -10.71 -1.13 20.12
C GLY A 7 -10.80 -0.46 18.75
N SER A 8 -11.16 0.83 18.70
CA SER A 8 -11.26 1.60 17.45
C SER A 8 -9.91 1.77 16.74
N GLN A 9 -8.82 1.94 17.51
CA GLN A 9 -7.48 2.02 16.95
C GLN A 9 -7.03 0.70 16.31
N LYS A 10 -7.17 -0.43 17.02
CA LYS A 10 -6.84 -1.76 16.50
C LYS A 10 -7.61 -2.08 15.21
N ARG A 11 -8.88 -1.69 15.15
CA ARG A 11 -9.70 -1.87 13.96
C ARG A 11 -9.17 -1.07 12.77
N THR A 12 -8.83 0.19 12.98
CA THR A 12 -8.29 1.06 11.92
C THR A 12 -6.97 0.50 11.37
N GLU A 13 -6.11 0.00 12.26
CA GLU A 13 -4.86 -0.68 11.90
C GLU A 13 -5.13 -1.95 11.08
N GLN A 14 -6.08 -2.78 11.51
CA GLN A 14 -6.46 -3.99 10.77
C GLN A 14 -6.96 -3.68 9.36
N LEU A 15 -7.85 -2.70 9.21
CA LEU A 15 -8.35 -2.28 7.89
C LEU A 15 -7.22 -1.73 7.01
N THR A 16 -6.28 -0.99 7.61
CA THR A 16 -5.11 -0.48 6.88
C THR A 16 -4.24 -1.62 6.36
N LEU A 17 -3.99 -2.65 7.18
CA LEU A 17 -3.22 -3.82 6.78
C LEU A 17 -3.93 -4.61 5.66
N GLU A 18 -5.24 -4.78 5.78
CA GLU A 18 -6.05 -5.48 4.78
C GLU A 18 -6.05 -4.76 3.43
N VAL A 19 -6.27 -3.44 3.43
CA VAL A 19 -6.22 -2.61 2.21
C VAL A 19 -4.84 -2.65 1.58
N THR A 20 -3.77 -2.55 2.39
CA THR A 20 -2.39 -2.63 1.92
C THR A 20 -2.10 -3.98 1.27
N ALA A 21 -2.47 -5.08 1.92
CA ALA A 21 -2.24 -6.43 1.43
C ALA A 21 -2.96 -6.69 0.09
N GLN A 22 -4.21 -6.23 -0.04
CA GLN A 22 -5.02 -6.42 -1.24
C GLN A 22 -4.61 -5.53 -2.42
N SER A 23 -4.01 -4.37 -2.18
CA SER A 23 -3.68 -3.40 -3.24
C SER A 23 -2.23 -3.43 -3.72
N ARG A 24 -1.27 -3.83 -2.87
CA ARG A 24 0.17 -3.67 -3.16
C ARG A 24 0.66 -4.36 -4.43
N GLU A 25 0.25 -5.61 -4.69
CA GLU A 25 0.69 -6.37 -5.89
C GLU A 25 0.15 -5.73 -7.16
N ALA A 26 -1.15 -5.39 -7.16
CA ALA A 26 -1.77 -4.73 -8.31
C ALA A 26 -1.20 -3.33 -8.59
N VAL A 27 -0.63 -2.66 -7.57
CA VAL A 27 0.12 -1.41 -7.78
C VAL A 27 1.48 -1.73 -8.39
N TRP A 28 2.22 -2.70 -7.83
CA TRP A 28 3.51 -3.12 -8.36
C TRP A 28 3.45 -3.50 -9.83
N GLU A 29 2.53 -4.38 -10.24
CA GLU A 29 2.36 -4.81 -11.63
C GLU A 29 2.15 -3.63 -12.59
N ARG A 30 1.48 -2.57 -12.15
CA ARG A 30 1.25 -1.36 -12.97
C ARG A 30 2.46 -0.43 -13.01
N THR A 31 3.34 -0.49 -12.02
CA THR A 31 4.44 0.46 -11.88
C THR A 31 5.79 -0.13 -12.26
N GLU A 32 5.97 -1.45 -12.14
CA GLU A 32 7.24 -2.18 -12.29
C GLU A 32 8.03 -1.77 -13.54
N SER A 33 7.37 -1.78 -14.71
CA SER A 33 8.00 -1.48 -16.01
C SER A 33 8.74 -0.15 -16.06
N LEU A 34 8.22 0.89 -15.41
CA LEU A 34 8.84 2.23 -15.37
C LEU A 34 9.63 2.49 -14.09
N MET A 35 9.37 1.75 -13.01
CA MET A 35 10.03 2.02 -11.74
C MET A 35 11.53 1.79 -11.75
N HIS A 36 12.02 0.86 -12.57
CA HIS A 36 13.44 0.56 -12.69
C HIS A 36 14.25 1.67 -13.38
N SER A 37 13.63 2.46 -14.24
CA SER A 37 14.29 3.57 -14.95
C SER A 37 14.30 4.90 -14.18
N LEU A 38 13.54 5.01 -13.08
CA LEU A 38 13.37 6.26 -12.35
C LEU A 38 14.39 6.42 -11.22
N GLY A 39 14.76 7.67 -10.89
CA GLY A 39 15.48 7.97 -9.66
C GLY A 39 14.65 7.58 -8.42
N ALA A 40 15.29 7.43 -7.25
CA ALA A 40 14.59 6.97 -6.05
C ALA A 40 13.41 7.89 -5.62
N ALA A 41 13.62 9.21 -5.67
CA ALA A 41 12.58 10.19 -5.35
C ALA A 41 11.45 10.19 -6.38
N GLU A 42 11.79 10.14 -7.67
CA GLU A 42 10.81 10.07 -8.77
C GLU A 42 9.99 8.78 -8.72
N ALA A 43 10.63 7.64 -8.44
CA ALA A 43 9.94 6.37 -8.29
C ALA A 43 8.94 6.39 -7.14
N ARG A 44 9.26 7.04 -6.02
CA ARG A 44 8.33 7.23 -4.90
C ARG A 44 7.12 8.10 -5.32
N GLY A 45 7.37 9.23 -5.98
CA GLY A 45 6.31 10.10 -6.49
C GLY A 45 5.42 9.40 -7.51
N TYR A 46 6.02 8.65 -8.43
CA TYR A 46 5.34 7.85 -9.44
C TYR A 46 4.47 6.76 -8.80
N ALA A 47 5.03 5.97 -7.87
CA ALA A 47 4.29 4.95 -7.14
C ALA A 47 3.10 5.55 -6.37
N ARG A 48 3.29 6.70 -5.71
CA ARG A 48 2.22 7.40 -4.99
C ARG A 48 1.09 7.82 -5.91
N ALA A 49 1.41 8.43 -7.06
CA ALA A 49 0.42 8.87 -8.04
C ALA A 49 -0.40 7.69 -8.59
N ARG A 50 0.26 6.56 -8.88
CA ARG A 50 -0.40 5.35 -9.41
C ARG A 50 -1.19 4.57 -8.35
N ALA A 51 -0.71 4.56 -7.11
CA ALA A 51 -1.34 3.82 -6.02
C ALA A 51 -2.65 4.44 -5.54
N ARG A 52 -2.80 5.77 -5.58
CA ARG A 52 -3.94 6.48 -4.95
C ARG A 52 -5.29 5.91 -5.35
N ALA A 53 -5.57 5.81 -6.65
CA ALA A 53 -6.87 5.32 -7.13
C ALA A 53 -7.10 3.82 -6.85
N ALA A 54 -6.04 3.01 -6.79
CA ALA A 54 -6.16 1.60 -6.41
C ALA A 54 -6.47 1.47 -4.92
N VAL A 55 -5.68 2.12 -4.07
CA VAL A 55 -5.85 2.11 -2.61
C VAL A 55 -7.22 2.66 -2.19
N THR A 56 -7.68 3.76 -2.77
CA THR A 56 -9.01 4.31 -2.47
C THR A 56 -10.13 3.32 -2.80
N ARG A 57 -10.10 2.69 -3.98
CA ARG A 57 -11.12 1.70 -4.37
C ARG A 57 -11.10 0.45 -3.50
N THR A 58 -9.91 -0.04 -3.16
CA THR A 58 -9.74 -1.17 -2.24
C THR A 58 -10.25 -0.82 -0.84
N ALA A 59 -9.92 0.37 -0.32
CA ALA A 59 -10.40 0.85 0.96
C ALA A 59 -11.93 0.93 1.00
N ASP A 60 -12.56 1.47 -0.04
CA ASP A 60 -14.03 1.53 -0.13
C ASP A 60 -14.66 0.13 -0.16
N THR A 61 -14.02 -0.82 -0.83
CA THR A 61 -14.49 -2.21 -0.90
C THR A 61 -14.38 -2.90 0.47
N VAL A 62 -13.22 -2.80 1.12
CA VAL A 62 -12.95 -3.39 2.43
C VAL A 62 -13.86 -2.78 3.50
N ILE A 63 -14.01 -1.45 3.52
CA ILE A 63 -14.89 -0.76 4.47
C ILE A 63 -16.34 -1.19 4.29
N ARG A 64 -16.84 -1.27 3.05
CA ARG A 64 -18.22 -1.72 2.76
C ARG A 64 -18.47 -3.16 3.19
N ALA A 65 -17.48 -4.05 3.04
CA ALA A 65 -17.62 -5.46 3.43
C ALA A 65 -17.80 -5.66 4.94
N GLN A 66 -17.30 -4.73 5.76
CA GLN A 66 -17.28 -4.85 7.22
C GLN A 66 -18.61 -4.50 7.90
N ARG A 67 -19.65 -4.14 7.13
CA ARG A 67 -21.04 -3.80 7.56
C ARG A 67 -21.21 -2.67 8.58
N ASP A 68 -20.13 -2.19 9.21
CA ASP A 68 -20.17 -1.08 10.15
C ASP A 68 -19.88 0.26 9.47
N ALA A 69 -20.56 1.30 9.96
CA ALA A 69 -20.30 2.66 9.53
C ALA A 69 -18.91 3.13 9.99
N VAL A 70 -18.00 3.32 9.03
CA VAL A 70 -16.73 4.00 9.25
C VAL A 70 -16.91 5.49 8.97
N SER A 71 -16.49 6.34 9.89
CA SER A 71 -16.61 7.79 9.69
C SER A 71 -15.69 8.27 8.54
N PRO A 72 -16.05 9.36 7.83
CA PRO A 72 -15.22 9.90 6.74
C PRO A 72 -13.77 10.18 7.16
N ARG A 73 -13.56 10.65 8.40
CA ARG A 73 -12.23 10.91 8.95
C ARG A 73 -11.41 9.64 9.11
N VAL A 74 -12.01 8.54 9.60
CA VAL A 74 -11.31 7.26 9.75
C VAL A 74 -11.03 6.63 8.39
N ARG A 75 -11.98 6.75 7.45
CA ARG A 75 -11.77 6.33 6.06
C ARG A 75 -10.55 7.01 5.44
N GLU A 76 -10.44 8.34 5.57
CA GLU A 76 -9.28 9.07 5.02
C GLU A 76 -7.97 8.60 5.66
N GLN A 77 -7.95 8.39 6.99
CA GLN A 77 -6.77 7.85 7.67
C GLN A 77 -6.36 6.47 7.17
N ILE A 78 -7.33 5.57 6.92
CA ILE A 78 -7.04 4.24 6.35
C ILE A 78 -6.42 4.40 4.97
N ILE A 79 -6.97 5.27 4.12
CA ILE A 79 -6.46 5.52 2.77
C ILE A 79 -5.03 6.08 2.82
N GLU A 80 -4.79 7.11 3.62
CA GLU A 80 -3.47 7.75 3.73
C GLU A 80 -2.40 6.79 4.23
N LYS A 81 -2.67 6.05 5.31
CA LYS A 81 -1.73 5.07 5.87
C LYS A 81 -1.49 3.89 4.94
N SER A 82 -2.54 3.42 4.27
CA SER A 82 -2.40 2.33 3.29
C SER A 82 -1.62 2.80 2.07
N LEU A 83 -1.84 4.03 1.61
CA LEU A 83 -1.10 4.61 0.49
C LEU A 83 0.39 4.71 0.81
N GLU A 84 0.74 5.22 1.99
CA GLU A 84 2.14 5.26 2.44
C GLU A 84 2.76 3.86 2.51
N SER A 85 2.06 2.91 3.14
CA SER A 85 2.53 1.52 3.29
C SER A 85 2.73 0.81 1.95
N VAL A 86 1.81 1.02 0.99
CA VAL A 86 1.92 0.47 -0.37
C VAL A 86 3.12 1.08 -1.10
N VAL A 87 3.29 2.40 -1.03
CA VAL A 87 4.41 3.09 -1.68
C VAL A 87 5.75 2.61 -1.10
N ASP A 88 5.86 2.47 0.22
CA ASP A 88 7.06 1.96 0.87
C ASP A 88 7.35 0.53 0.43
N TRP A 89 6.35 -0.34 0.42
CA TRP A 89 6.51 -1.73 -0.03
C TRP A 89 6.93 -1.81 -1.50
N VAL A 90 6.34 -1.00 -2.38
CA VAL A 90 6.67 -0.95 -3.81
C VAL A 90 8.12 -0.49 -4.03
N VAL A 91 8.57 0.54 -3.31
CA VAL A 91 9.95 1.03 -3.37
C VAL A 91 10.94 0.00 -2.79
N GLN A 92 10.60 -0.67 -1.70
CA GLN A 92 11.42 -1.74 -1.13
C GLN A 92 11.53 -2.94 -2.09
N ARG A 93 10.41 -3.33 -2.72
CA ARG A 93 10.38 -4.41 -3.71
C ARG A 93 11.28 -4.11 -4.90
N ARG A 94 11.23 -2.87 -5.44
CA ARG A 94 12.15 -2.40 -6.47
C ARG A 94 13.61 -2.63 -6.08
N ARG A 95 14.01 -2.19 -4.87
CA ARG A 95 15.38 -2.38 -4.39
C ARG A 95 15.73 -3.88 -4.34
N ALA A 96 14.85 -4.71 -3.79
CA ALA A 96 15.08 -6.16 -3.72
C ALA A 96 15.23 -6.82 -5.11
N THR A 97 14.52 -6.32 -6.13
CA THR A 97 14.67 -6.80 -7.51
C THR A 97 15.95 -6.29 -8.20
N GLU A 98 16.41 -5.09 -7.90
CA GLU A 98 17.68 -4.54 -8.42
C GLU A 98 18.90 -5.28 -7.84
N PHE A 99 18.82 -5.72 -6.58
CA PHE A 99 19.90 -6.43 -5.88
C PHE A 99 19.91 -7.96 -6.07
N ARG A 100 19.19 -8.54 -7.05
CA ARG A 100 19.39 -9.95 -7.37
C ARG A 100 20.80 -10.14 -7.98
N PRO A 101 21.76 -10.78 -7.28
CA PRO A 101 23.07 -11.04 -7.87
C PRO A 101 22.86 -11.96 -9.07
N ALA A 102 23.61 -11.72 -10.14
CA ALA A 102 23.67 -12.56 -11.34
C ALA A 102 24.30 -13.95 -11.05
N GLN A 103 23.82 -14.65 -10.02
CA GLN A 103 24.21 -16.01 -9.72
C GLN A 103 23.35 -16.97 -10.54
N ARG A 104 23.88 -17.36 -11.71
CA ARG A 104 23.74 -18.68 -12.37
C ARG A 104 23.85 -18.54 -13.89
N ARG A 105 25.05 -18.24 -14.40
CA ARG A 105 25.56 -18.77 -15.69
C ARG A 105 27.09 -18.78 -15.66
N ALA A 106 27.65 -19.57 -14.75
CA ALA A 106 28.92 -20.23 -14.99
C ALA A 106 28.57 -21.71 -15.05
N ALA A 107 28.34 -22.18 -16.27
CA ALA A 107 28.20 -23.59 -16.63
C ALA A 107 29.28 -23.86 -17.69
#